data_AF-A0AAJ3F5E8-F1
#
_entry.id   AF-A0AAJ3F5E8-F1
#
_cell.length_a   1.000
_cell.length_b   1.000
_cell.length_c   1.000
_cell.angle_alpha   90.00
_cell.angle_beta   90.00
_cell.angle_gamma   90.00
#
_symmetry.space_group_name_H-M   'P 1'
#
loop_
_entity.id
_entity.type
_entity.pdbx_description
1 polymer ?
#
loop_
_entity_poly.entity_id
_entity_poly.type
_entity_poly.pdbx_seq_one_letter_code
_entity_poly.pdbx_strand_id
1 'polypeptide(L)' 'DRRFPVCRICGVAAQEYSAMVRAILDDFRNNKRDRVPVWMEKNGKPFLVTYMAVRDKKGNYLGTVEVVQDMQFAKEHFEQ' A
#
# COMPACT_ATOMS: atom_id res chain seq x y z
N ASP A 1 12.24 -8.49 18.99
CA ASP A 1 12.12 -9.40 17.83
C ASP A 1 10.82 -9.12 17.07
N ARG A 2 10.82 -8.12 16.18
CA ARG A 2 9.68 -7.79 15.30
C ARG A 2 10.20 -7.69 13.89
N ARG A 3 10.30 -8.83 13.21
CA ARG A 3 10.51 -8.90 11.77
C ARG A 3 9.25 -8.36 11.10
N PHE A 4 9.19 -7.04 10.90
CA PHE A 4 8.19 -6.44 10.01
C PHE A 4 8.47 -6.94 8.59
N PRO A 5 7.45 -7.35 7.82
CA PRO A 5 7.65 -7.76 6.45
C PRO A 5 7.97 -6.49 5.65
N VAL A 6 9.26 -6.27 5.36
CA VAL A 6 9.63 -5.48 4.19
C VAL A 6 8.91 -6.09 3.00
N CYS A 7 8.23 -5.28 2.18
CA CYS A 7 7.70 -5.75 0.91
C CYS A 7 8.90 -6.16 0.04
N ARG A 8 9.25 -7.46 0.07
CA ARG A 8 10.42 -8.00 -0.64
C ARG A 8 10.31 -7.84 -2.16
N ILE A 9 9.11 -7.64 -2.67
CA ILE A 9 8.82 -7.53 -4.11
C ILE A 9 9.34 -6.21 -4.67
N CYS A 10 9.10 -5.11 -3.96
CA CYS A 10 9.44 -3.80 -4.45
C CYS A 10 10.75 -3.26 -3.88
N GLY A 11 11.33 -3.86 -2.83
CA GLY A 11 12.52 -3.33 -2.15
C GLY A 11 12.35 -1.89 -1.65
N VAL A 12 11.11 -1.39 -1.70
CA VAL A 12 10.67 -0.20 -1.01
C VAL A 12 10.64 -0.72 0.40
N ALA A 13 11.66 -0.37 1.19
CA ALA A 13 11.40 -0.27 2.60
C ALA A 13 10.08 0.51 2.68
N ALA A 14 9.08 0.02 3.41
CA ALA A 14 8.11 0.94 3.99
C ALA A 14 8.97 1.87 4.85
N GLN A 15 9.60 2.86 4.21
CA GLN A 15 10.85 3.42 4.66
C GLN A 15 10.40 4.34 5.77
N GLU A 16 10.63 3.82 6.97
CA GLU A 16 10.47 4.46 8.27
C GLU A 16 9.10 5.10 8.49
N TYR A 17 8.11 4.32 8.95
CA TYR A 17 7.03 4.81 9.83
C TYR A 17 6.55 6.25 9.55
N SER A 18 6.36 6.60 8.27
CA SER A 18 5.96 7.95 7.90
C SER A 18 4.65 8.22 8.61
N ALA A 19 4.50 9.39 9.21
CA ALA A 19 3.27 9.80 9.89
C ALA A 19 2.04 9.52 9.01
N MET A 20 2.22 9.56 7.69
CA MET A 20 1.25 9.14 6.68
C MET A 20 0.79 7.67 6.84
N VAL A 21 1.70 6.70 6.92
CA VAL A 21 1.33 5.27 7.04
C VAL A 21 0.62 5.02 8.37
N ARG A 22 1.08 5.66 9.45
CA ARG A 22 0.40 5.59 10.76
C ARG A 22 -1.03 6.15 10.67
N ALA A 23 -1.20 7.30 10.03
CA ALA A 23 -2.51 7.90 9.82
C ALA A 23 -3.43 7.00 8.97
N ILE A 24 -2.89 6.35 7.94
CA ILE A 24 -3.65 5.39 7.11
C ILE A 24 -4.12 4.21 7.96
N LEU A 25 -3.23 3.62 8.77
CA LEU A 25 -3.57 2.50 9.66
C LEU A 25 -4.60 2.90 10.72
N ASP A 26 -4.47 4.08 11.31
CA ASP A 26 -5.42 4.58 12.30
C ASP A 26 -6.78 4.86 11.67
N ASP A 27 -6.81 5.36 10.44
CA ASP A 27 -8.06 5.54 9.72
C ASP A 27 -8.72 4.21 9.33
N PHE A 28 -7.94 3.18 9.03
CA PHE A 28 -8.45 1.82 8.82
C PHE A 28 -9.04 1.23 10.11
N ARG A 29 -8.35 1.39 11.25
CA ARG A 29 -8.86 0.96 12.56
C ARG A 29 -10.15 1.68 12.95
N ASN A 30 -10.23 2.98 12.70
CA ASN A 30 -11.40 3.81 12.99
C ASN A 30 -12.50 3.72 11.90
N ASN A 31 -12.35 2.81 10.94
CA ASN A 31 -13.32 2.57 9.88
C ASN A 31 -13.66 3.82 9.04
N LYS A 32 -12.70 4.74 8.88
CA LYS A 32 -12.86 5.98 8.09
C LYS A 32 -12.65 5.75 6.61
N ARG A 33 -11.83 4.76 6.26
CA ARG A 33 -11.50 4.35 4.89
C ARG A 33 -11.09 2.89 4.87
N ASP A 34 -11.24 2.26 3.71
CA ASP A 34 -10.85 0.86 3.50
C ASP A 34 -9.73 0.69 2.46
N ARG A 35 -9.44 1.73 1.68
CA ARG A 35 -8.45 1.69 0.59
C ARG A 35 -7.70 3.02 0.48
N VAL A 36 -6.38 2.94 0.29
CA VAL A 36 -5.53 4.09 -0.05
C VAL A 36 -4.57 3.71 -1.18
N PRO A 37 -4.77 4.24 -2.40
CA PRO A 37 -3.82 4.12 -3.49
C PRO A 37 -2.70 5.17 -3.35
N VAL A 38 -1.46 4.76 -3.59
CA VAL A 38 -0.27 5.60 -3.57
C VAL A 38 0.50 5.33 -4.85
N TRP A 39 0.63 6.36 -5.68
CA TRP A 39 1.47 6.31 -6.86
C TRP A 39 2.92 6.54 -6.49
N MET A 40 3.81 5.76 -7.07
CA MET A 40 5.24 5.91 -6.87
C MET A 40 6.00 5.61 -8.14
N GLU A 41 7.19 6.20 -8.27
CA GLU A 41 8.11 5.89 -9.36
C GLU A 41 9.36 5.25 -8.79
N LYS A 42 9.80 4.13 -9.38
CA LYS A 42 11.04 3.46 -9.00
C LYS A 42 11.80 3.09 -10.25
N ASN A 43 13.06 3.54 -10.35
CA ASN A 43 13.95 3.29 -11.49
C ASN A 43 13.29 3.65 -12.84
N GLY A 44 12.55 4.76 -12.90
CA GLY A 44 11.86 5.22 -14.10
C GLY A 44 10.57 4.44 -14.46
N LYS A 45 10.17 3.46 -13.63
CA LYS A 45 8.93 2.70 -13.82
C LYS A 45 7.85 3.15 -12.83
N PRO A 46 6.60 3.34 -13.29
CA PRO A 46 5.50 3.67 -12.41
C PRO A 46 4.99 2.42 -11.68
N PHE A 47 4.79 2.54 -10.38
CA PHE A 47 4.16 1.53 -9.55
C PHE A 47 2.96 2.13 -8.83
N LEU A 48 1.93 1.31 -8.66
CA LEU A 48 0.78 1.63 -7.82
C LEU A 48 0.81 0.73 -6.59
N VAL A 49 0.97 1.35 -5.42
CA VAL A 49 0.87 0.67 -4.14
C VAL A 49 -0.50 0.97 -3.53
N THR A 50 -1.28 -0.08 -3.26
CA THR A 50 -2.60 0.05 -2.66
C THR A 50 -2.61 -0.61 -1.28
N TYR A 51 -2.86 0.20 -0.25
CA TYR A 51 -3.14 -0.31 1.10
C TYR A 51 -4.64 -0.56 1.25
N MET A 52 -5.02 -1.74 1.74
CA MET A 52 -6.41 -2.08 1.98
C MET A 52 -6.61 -2.65 3.38
N ALA A 53 -7.68 -2.21 4.05
CA ALA A 53 -8.08 -2.75 5.34
C ALA A 53 -8.68 -4.15 5.18
N VAL A 54 -8.15 -5.12 5.91
CA VAL A 54 -8.69 -6.47 6.00
C VAL A 54 -9.58 -6.53 7.22
N ARG A 55 -10.85 -6.92 7.03
CA ARG A 55 -11.84 -7.04 8.09
C ARG A 55 -12.44 -8.44 8.13
N ASP A 56 -12.90 -8.85 9.30
CA ASP A 56 -13.71 -10.06 9.43
C ASP A 56 -15.16 -9.81 8.96
N LYS A 57 -16.00 -10.87 8.98
CA LYS A 57 -17.43 -10.78 8.62
C LYS A 57 -18.24 -9.86 9.56
N LYS A 58 -17.72 -9.54 10.74
CA LYS A 58 -18.34 -8.67 11.73
C LYS A 58 -17.83 -7.22 11.61
N GLY A 59 -16.96 -6.92 10.64
CA GLY A 59 -16.38 -5.59 10.42
C GLY A 59 -15.16 -5.26 11.28
N ASN A 60 -14.68 -6.19 12.10
CA ASN A 60 -13.51 -5.98 12.94
C ASN A 60 -12.25 -5.94 12.08
N TYR A 61 -11.40 -4.94 12.31
CA TYR A 61 -10.14 -4.79 11.61
C TYR A 61 -9.16 -5.91 12.03
N LEU A 62 -8.74 -6.72 11.06
CA LEU A 62 -7.79 -7.83 11.23
C LEU A 62 -6.36 -7.42 10.86
N GLY A 63 -6.20 -6.48 9.92
CA GLY A 63 -4.89 -6.08 9.42
C GLY A 63 -4.98 -5.27 8.14
N THR A 64 -3.83 -5.02 7.52
CA THR A 64 -3.73 -4.32 6.24
C THR A 64 -3.03 -5.22 5.24
N VAL A 65 -3.53 -5.26 4.02
CA VAL A 65 -2.83 -5.84 2.87
C VAL A 65 -2.24 -4.70 2.03
N GLU A 66 -1.01 -4.91 1.58
CA GLU A 66 -0.34 -4.03 0.63
C GLU A 66 -0.27 -4.76 -0.71
N VAL A 67 -0.77 -4.10 -1.76
CA VAL A 67 -0.72 -4.61 -3.13
C VAL A 67 0.18 -3.69 -3.93
N VAL A 68 1.24 -4.24 -4.53
CA VAL A 68 2.14 -3.51 -5.41
C VAL A 68 1.90 -3.95 -6.84
N GLN A 69 1.57 -3.01 -7.72
CA GLN A 69 1.32 -3.26 -9.13
C GLN A 69 2.33 -2.51 -9.97
N ASP A 70 3.00 -3.22 -10.89
CA ASP A 70 3.77 -2.60 -11.96
C ASP A 70 2.78 -1.99 -12.97
N MET A 71 2.84 -0.67 -13.13
CA MET A 71 1.96 0.09 -14.01
C MET A 71 2.63 0.49 -15.31
N GLN A 72 3.81 -0.08 -15.62
CA GLN A 72 4.52 0.16 -16.87
C GLN A 72 3.63 -0.11 -18.09
N PHE A 73 2.82 -1.18 -18.04
CA PHE A 73 1.89 -1.51 -19.12
C PHE A 73 0.89 -0.38 -19.41
N ALA A 74 0.41 0.29 -18.35
CA ALA A 74 -0.58 1.35 -18.48
C ALA A 74 0.08 2.61 -19.06
N LYS A 75 1.29 2.94 -18.61
CA LYS A 75 2.07 4.05 -19.17
C LYS A 75 2.28 3.87 -20.67
N GLU A 76 2.73 2.69 -21.09
CA GLU A 76 2.94 2.37 -22.51
C GLU A 76 1.66 2.40 -23.34
N HIS A 77 0.51 2.04 -22.76
CA HIS A 77 -0.78 2.06 -23.45
C HIS A 77 -1.31 3.48 -23.70
N PHE A 78 -1.10 4.40 -22.77
CA PHE A 78 -1.65 5.77 -22.84
C PHE A 78 -0.67 6.82 -23.38
N GLU A 79 0.61 6.47 -23.58
CA GLU A 79 1.60 7.33 -24.25
C GLU A 79 1.65 7.12 -25.78
N GLN A 80 0.81 6.23 -26.33
CA GLN A 80 0.56 6.07 -27.77
C GLN A 80 -0.39 7.15 -28.28
#